data_AF-A0A836UZ82-F1
#
_entry.id   AF-A0A836UZ82-F1
#
_cell.length_a   1.000
_cell.length_b   1.000
_cell.length_c   1.000
_cell.angle_alpha   90.00
_cell.angle_beta   90.00
_cell.angle_gamma   90.00
#
_symmetry.space_group_name_H-M   'P 1'
#
loop_
_entity.id
_entity.type
_entity.pdbx_description
1 polymer ?
#
loop_
_entity_poly.entity_id
_entity_poly.type
_entity_poly.pdbx_seq_one_letter_code
_entity_poly.pdbx_strand_id
1 'polypeptide(L)' 'MNAGRPELGGRLELVSDCERIETGWWDEGDVQRDYFVARNRLGECFWVFRCRGSEGAWFMQGVFA' A
#
# COMPACT_ATOMS: atom_id res chain seq x y z
N MET A 1 -6.66 17.45 -1.75
CA MET A 1 -6.85 16.10 -1.19
C MET A 1 -5.59 15.30 -1.52
N ASN A 2 -4.64 15.23 -0.59
CA ASN A 2 -3.40 14.47 -0.81
C ASN A 2 -3.76 12.99 -0.73
N ALA A 3 -3.73 12.30 -1.85
CA ALA A 3 -3.54 10.86 -1.91
C ALA A 3 -2.18 10.55 -1.27
N GLY A 4 -2.12 10.57 0.06
CA GLY A 4 -0.91 10.74 0.88
C GLY A 4 0.22 9.81 0.48
N ARG A 5 1.45 10.08 0.88
CA ARG A 5 2.56 9.15 0.64
C ARG A 5 2.61 8.16 1.81
N PRO A 6 3.08 6.91 1.61
CA PRO A 6 3.25 5.99 2.72
C PRO A 6 4.33 6.52 3.68
N GLU A 7 4.01 6.54 4.97
CA GLU A 7 4.89 7.00 6.04
C GLU A 7 4.95 5.95 7.15
N LEU A 8 6.15 5.62 7.62
CA LEU A 8 6.41 4.80 8.81
C LEU A 8 7.66 5.34 9.49
N GLY A 9 7.52 6.09 10.59
CA GLY A 9 8.66 6.73 11.27
C GLY A 9 9.42 7.72 10.40
N GLY A 10 8.84 8.13 9.26
CA GLY A 10 9.47 8.90 8.20
C GLY A 10 8.93 8.52 6.82
N ARG A 11 9.39 9.26 5.80
CA ARG A 11 8.98 9.04 4.41
C ARG A 11 9.48 7.69 3.89
N LEU A 12 8.57 6.93 3.29
CA LEU A 12 8.91 5.71 2.55
C LEU A 12 9.01 6.01 1.04
N GLU A 13 9.94 5.33 0.38
CA GLU A 13 10.09 5.30 -1.08
C GLU A 13 9.42 4.04 -1.62
N LEU A 14 8.53 4.16 -2.61
CA LEU A 14 8.00 3.00 -3.33
C LEU A 14 9.09 2.50 -4.29
N VAL A 15 9.48 1.23 -4.16
CA VAL A 15 10.57 0.62 -4.94
C VAL A 15 10.08 -0.49 -5.87
N SER A 16 8.79 -0.85 -5.82
CA SER A 16 8.16 -1.74 -6.78
C SER A 16 7.11 -1.00 -7.61
N ASP A 17 6.74 -1.60 -8.74
CA ASP A 17 5.51 -1.27 -9.43
C ASP A 17 4.27 -1.64 -8.57
N CYS A 18 3.10 -1.18 -9.04
CA CYS A 18 1.82 -1.43 -8.40
C CYS A 18 1.30 -2.83 -8.75
N GLU A 19 1.14 -3.69 -7.74
CA GLU A 19 0.43 -4.96 -7.88
C GLU A 19 -1.01 -4.82 -7.40
N ARG A 20 -1.99 -5.07 -8.29
CA ARG A 20 -3.40 -4.80 -8.01
C ARG A 20 -4.18 -6.06 -7.68
N ILE A 21 -4.95 -5.99 -6.60
CA ILE A 21 -5.98 -6.96 -6.25
C ILE A 21 -7.34 -6.27 -6.27
N GLU A 22 -8.20 -6.74 -7.16
CA GLU A 22 -9.60 -6.34 -7.27
C GLU A 22 -10.50 -7.59 -7.11
N THR A 23 -11.24 -7.67 -6.00
CA THR A 23 -12.27 -8.69 -5.76
C THR A 23 -13.64 -8.03 -5.67
N GLY A 24 -14.72 -8.81 -5.81
CA GLY A 24 -16.11 -8.29 -5.72
C GLY A 24 -16.95 -8.44 -6.99
N TRP A 25 -16.49 -9.20 -7.99
CA TRP A 25 -17.21 -9.35 -9.27
C TRP A 25 -18.61 -10.01 -9.16
N TRP A 26 -18.92 -10.66 -8.04
CA TRP A 26 -20.19 -11.37 -7.82
C TRP A 26 -20.51 -11.64 -6.34
N ASP A 27 -20.10 -10.77 -5.38
CA ASP A 27 -20.75 -10.56 -4.06
C ASP A 27 -19.84 -9.86 -3.01
N GLU A 28 -20.51 -9.07 -2.15
CA GLU A 28 -20.24 -8.53 -0.80
C GLU A 28 -18.80 -8.17 -0.32
N GLY A 29 -17.88 -7.82 -1.22
CA GLY A 29 -16.63 -7.21 -0.78
C GLY A 29 -15.77 -6.66 -1.90
N ASP A 30 -15.96 -5.38 -2.22
CA ASP A 30 -15.07 -4.63 -3.10
C ASP A 30 -13.70 -4.44 -2.42
N VAL A 31 -12.83 -5.43 -2.53
CA VAL A 31 -11.42 -5.26 -2.16
C VAL A 31 -10.72 -4.67 -3.35
N GLN A 32 -10.37 -3.39 -3.25
CA GLN A 32 -9.58 -2.67 -4.26
C GLN A 32 -8.30 -2.19 -3.61
N ARG A 33 -7.25 -3.02 -3.67
CA ARG A 33 -5.95 -2.75 -3.05
C ARG A 33 -4.85 -2.69 -4.12
N ASP A 34 -4.08 -1.63 -4.06
CA ASP A 34 -2.83 -1.47 -4.81
C ASP A 34 -1.67 -1.76 -3.83
N TYR A 35 -0.93 -2.85 -4.05
CA TYR A 35 0.20 -3.31 -3.24
C TYR A 35 1.53 -2.80 -3.79
N PHE A 36 2.45 -2.50 -2.88
CA PHE A 36 3.79 -2.03 -3.18
C PHE A 36 4.80 -2.54 -2.14
N VAL A 37 6.06 -2.61 -2.56
CA VAL A 37 7.20 -2.63 -1.64
C VAL A 37 7.65 -1.19 -1.42
N ALA A 38 7.74 -0.82 -0.15
CA ALA A 38 8.23 0.46 0.32
C ALA A 38 9.56 0.28 1.05
N ARG A 39 10.47 1.26 0.92
CA ARG A 39 11.78 1.24 1.58
C ARG A 39 11.98 2.51 2.41
N ASN A 40 12.54 2.37 3.61
CA ASN A 40 12.93 3.52 4.43
C ASN A 40 14.38 3.95 4.18
N ARG A 41 14.84 5.01 4.87
CA ARG A 41 16.21 5.52 4.74
C ARG A 41 17.28 4.56 5.29
N LEU A 42 16.90 3.61 6.13
CA LEU A 42 17.79 2.58 6.68
C LEU A 42 17.94 1.38 5.74
N GLY A 43 17.17 1.34 4.64
CA GLY A 43 17.18 0.24 3.66
C GLY A 43 16.21 -0.89 3.99
N GLU A 44 15.42 -0.77 5.05
CA GLU A 44 14.41 -1.76 5.43
C GLU A 44 13.24 -1.73 4.44
N CYS A 45 12.75 -2.90 4.05
CA CYS A 45 11.66 -3.07 3.08
C CYS A 45 10.36 -3.46 3.79
N PHE A 46 9.25 -2.91 3.31
CA PHE A 46 7.92 -3.07 3.87
C PHE A 46 6.91 -3.38 2.79
N TRP A 47 5.98 -4.28 3.09
CA TRP A 47 4.78 -4.48 2.30
C TRP A 47 3.75 -3.45 2.72
N VAL A 48 3.40 -2.57 1.79
CA VAL A 48 2.35 -1.57 1.99
C VAL A 48 1.28 -1.71 0.93
N PHE A 49 0.06 -1.30 1.25
CA PHE A 49 -1.01 -1.24 0.27
C PHE A 49 -1.85 0.02 0.43
N ARG A 50 -2.46 0.42 -0.68
CA ARG A 50 -3.40 1.53 -0.74
C ARG A 50 -4.79 1.02 -1.04
N CYS A 51 -5.76 1.34 -0.19
CA CYS A 51 -7.16 1.02 -0.44
C CYS A 51 -7.80 2.12 -1.30
N ARG A 52 -8.34 1.76 -2.47
CA ARG A 52 -8.97 2.73 -3.39
C ARG A 52 -10.38 3.16 -2.97
N GLY A 53 -11.10 2.30 -2.25
CA GLY A 53 -12.46 2.60 -1.74
C GLY A 53 -12.50 3.48 -0.48
N SER A 54 -11.45 3.46 0.35
CA SER A 54 -11.37 4.22 1.60
C SER A 54 -10.41 5.42 1.46
N GLU A 55 -10.88 6.51 0.86
CA GLU A 55 -10.17 7.80 0.71
C GLU A 55 -8.73 7.74 0.13
N GLY A 56 -8.29 6.58 -0.39
CA GLY A 56 -6.92 6.36 -0.82
C GLY A 56 -5.90 6.22 0.32
N ALA A 57 -6.32 5.77 1.51
CA ALA A 57 -5.45 5.56 2.68
C ALA A 57 -4.41 4.46 2.46
N TRP A 58 -3.25 4.61 3.10
CA TRP A 58 -2.14 3.66 3.09
C TRP A 58 -2.11 2.82 4.36
N PHE A 59 -1.75 1.55 4.19
CA PHE A 59 -1.67 0.56 5.25
C PHE A 59 -0.40 -0.26 5.11
N MET A 60 0.14 -0.73 6.23
CA MET A 60 1.27 -1.65 6.27
C MET A 60 0.76 -3.07 6.51
N GLN A 61 1.20 -4.01 5.67
CA GLN A 61 0.90 -5.42 5.85
C GLN A 61 2.02 -6.16 6.58
N GLY A 62 3.29 -5.77 6.40
CA GLY A 62 4.40 -6.42 7.09
C GLY A 62 5.79 -5.93 6.68
N VAL A 63 6.81 -6.44 7.37
CA VAL A 63 8.23 -6.20 7.08
C VAL A 63 8.75 -7.31 6.17
N PHE A 64 9.52 -6.94 5.15
CA PHE A 64 10.28 -7.86 4.32
C PHE A 64 11.74 -7.85 4.83
N ALA A 65 12.11 -8.87 5.60
CA ALA A 65 13.43 -9.03 6.23
C ALA A 65 14.31 -9.99 5.44
#